data_AF-A0A434ESE6-F1
#
_entry.id   AF-A0A434ESE6-F1
#
_cell.length_a   1.000
_cell.length_b   1.000
_cell.length_c   1.000
_cell.angle_alpha   90.00
_cell.angle_beta   90.00
_cell.angle_gamma   90.00
#
_symmetry.space_group_name_H-M   'P 1'
#
loop_
_entity.id
_entity.type
_entity.pdbx_description
1 polymer ?
#
loop_
_entity_poly.entity_id
_entity_poly.type
_entity_poly.pdbx_seq_one_letter_code
_entity_poly.pdbx_strand_id
1 'polypeptide(L)'
;FCVAAVTRGAFRYRTRQGTAMLAPGAILLGNPGACYECGHEHGAGDRCLSFHFSQAYLERVLVDLPGVKRLGFADPRLPPLPALAPLLAEAEAARVTGDGDAFEELGLRMAGAVVAAATGSSRAARTPSRRDQKRVAEAVRLIELNADRPLSLTELADGAATSPYHFLRIFRHVAGMTPYQFL
;
A
#
# COMPACT_ATOMS: atom_id res chain seq x y z
N PHE A 1 -13.67 9.87 -0.91
CA PHE A 1 -12.57 9.08 -0.33
C PHE A 1 -11.88 8.33 -1.45
N CYS A 2 -10.57 8.23 -1.41
CA CYS A 2 -9.80 7.44 -2.36
C CYS A 2 -9.15 6.29 -1.60
N VAL A 3 -9.31 5.09 -2.14
CA VAL A 3 -8.64 3.87 -1.70
C VAL A 3 -7.93 3.32 -2.91
N ALA A 4 -6.60 3.31 -2.90
CA ALA A 4 -5.83 2.82 -4.04
C ALA A 4 -4.90 1.67 -3.66
N ALA A 5 -5.07 0.56 -4.36
CA ALA A 5 -4.22 -0.61 -4.26
C ALA A 5 -2.97 -0.41 -5.11
N VAL A 6 -1.79 -0.49 -4.50
CA VAL A 6 -0.52 -0.45 -5.23
C VAL A 6 -0.23 -1.84 -5.79
N THR A 7 -0.11 -1.97 -7.10
CA THR A 7 0.16 -3.25 -7.77
C THR A 7 1.57 -3.34 -8.35
N ARG A 8 2.21 -2.19 -8.61
CA ARG A 8 3.59 -2.13 -9.08
C ARG A 8 4.27 -0.83 -8.67
N GLY A 9 5.59 -0.88 -8.55
CA GLY A 9 6.46 0.26 -8.28
C GLY A 9 6.39 0.76 -6.84
N ALA A 10 7.19 1.76 -6.53
CA ALA A 10 7.22 2.36 -5.21
C ALA A 10 7.28 3.89 -5.30
N PHE A 11 6.57 4.55 -4.41
CA PHE A 11 6.51 6.01 -4.35
C PHE A 11 6.29 6.51 -2.92
N ARG A 12 6.70 7.74 -2.66
CA ARG A 12 6.41 8.42 -1.40
C ARG A 12 5.07 9.12 -1.53
N TYR A 13 4.19 8.93 -0.54
CA TYR A 13 2.92 9.65 -0.42
C TYR A 13 2.93 10.48 0.85
N ARG A 14 2.65 11.78 0.70
CA ARG A 14 2.56 12.74 1.79
C ARG A 14 1.20 13.41 1.76
N THR A 15 0.52 13.40 2.90
CA THR A 15 -0.76 14.08 3.11
C THR A 15 -0.80 14.62 4.54
N ARG A 16 -1.90 15.28 4.93
CA ARG A 16 -2.09 15.80 6.30
C ARG A 16 -2.05 14.68 7.35
N GLN A 17 -2.42 13.46 6.99
CA GLN A 17 -2.38 12.27 7.87
C GLN A 17 -0.97 11.75 8.11
N GLY A 18 0.02 12.16 7.32
CA GLY A 18 1.41 11.73 7.49
C GLY A 18 2.13 11.49 6.17
N THR A 19 3.28 10.82 6.27
CA THR A 19 4.10 10.43 5.12
C THR A 19 4.39 8.94 5.18
N ALA A 20 4.27 8.25 4.04
CA ALA A 20 4.63 6.85 3.91
C ALA A 20 5.26 6.55 2.55
N MET A 21 6.10 5.52 2.49
CA MET A 21 6.41 4.87 1.22
C MET A 21 5.33 3.82 0.94
N LEU A 22 4.86 3.78 -0.30
CA LEU A 22 3.91 2.83 -0.83
C LEU A 22 4.66 1.89 -1.78
N ALA A 23 4.36 0.61 -1.70
CA ALA A 23 4.92 -0.50 -2.48
C ALA A 23 3.80 -1.53 -2.74
N PRO A 24 3.98 -2.49 -3.66
CA PRO A 24 2.97 -3.49 -3.96
C PRO A 24 2.35 -4.13 -2.71
N GLY A 25 1.04 -4.25 -2.71
CA GLY A 25 0.24 -4.77 -1.59
C GLY A 25 -0.19 -3.71 -0.56
N ALA A 26 0.44 -2.54 -0.52
CA ALA A 26 -0.01 -1.45 0.34
C ALA A 26 -1.27 -0.77 -0.24
N ILE A 27 -2.08 -0.19 0.65
CA ILE A 27 -3.27 0.58 0.28
C ILE A 27 -3.06 2.05 0.61
N LEU A 28 -3.12 2.92 -0.39
CA LEU A 28 -3.17 4.37 -0.19
C LEU A 28 -4.54 4.77 0.37
N LEU A 29 -4.52 5.61 1.41
CA LEU A 29 -5.72 6.14 2.04
C LEU A 29 -5.82 7.66 1.80
N GLY A 30 -6.85 8.06 1.04
CA GLY A 30 -7.13 9.44 0.67
C GLY A 30 -8.44 9.96 1.27
N ASN A 31 -8.36 10.99 2.10
CA ASN A 31 -9.54 11.68 2.63
C ASN A 31 -10.09 12.70 1.61
N PRO A 32 -11.42 12.93 1.57
CA PRO A 32 -12.03 13.94 0.70
C PRO A 32 -11.43 15.33 0.93
N GLY A 33 -11.13 16.03 -0.16
CA GLY A 33 -10.60 17.41 -0.12
C GLY A 33 -9.20 17.55 0.46
N ALA A 34 -8.52 16.45 0.83
CA ALA A 34 -7.16 16.51 1.36
C ALA A 34 -6.14 16.68 0.22
N CYS A 35 -5.32 17.72 0.29
CA CYS A 35 -4.15 17.86 -0.58
C CYS A 35 -3.11 16.78 -0.26
N TYR A 36 -2.39 16.33 -1.30
CA TYR A 36 -1.32 15.36 -1.16
C TYR A 36 -0.18 15.63 -2.16
N GLU A 37 0.96 15.02 -1.89
CA GLU A 37 2.12 14.96 -2.79
C GLU A 37 2.51 13.49 -2.98
N CYS A 38 2.68 13.08 -4.23
CA CYS A 38 3.31 11.82 -4.60
C CYS A 38 4.70 12.11 -5.18
N GLY A 39 5.72 11.43 -4.67
CA GLY A 39 7.11 11.58 -5.12
C GLY A 39 7.69 10.26 -5.61
N HIS A 40 8.19 10.25 -6.84
CA HIS A 40 8.79 9.08 -7.50
C HIS A 40 10.31 9.18 -7.57
N GLU A 41 10.94 9.75 -6.53
CA GLU A 41 12.38 10.10 -6.48
C GLU A 41 13.34 8.92 -6.81
N HIS A 42 12.86 7.67 -6.84
CA HIS A 42 13.69 6.46 -6.90
C HIS A 42 13.24 5.40 -7.94
N GLY A 43 12.27 5.70 -8.83
CA GLY A 43 11.66 4.67 -9.70
C GLY A 43 11.09 5.18 -11.03
N ALA A 44 10.57 4.26 -11.85
CA ALA A 44 9.96 4.54 -13.15
C ALA A 44 8.48 4.97 -13.06
N GLY A 45 7.97 5.16 -11.84
CA GLY A 45 6.55 5.36 -11.55
C GLY A 45 5.98 4.25 -10.67
N ASP A 46 4.67 4.25 -10.51
CA ASP A 46 3.89 3.22 -9.85
C ASP A 46 2.67 2.85 -10.69
N ARG A 47 2.03 1.74 -10.34
CA ARG A 47 0.72 1.37 -10.84
C ARG A 47 -0.20 1.16 -9.66
N CYS A 48 -1.32 1.88 -9.68
CA CYS A 48 -2.36 1.78 -8.69
C CYS A 48 -3.70 1.47 -9.35
N LEU A 49 -4.53 0.69 -8.67
CA LEU A 49 -5.95 0.58 -8.94
C LEU A 49 -6.72 1.38 -7.88
N SER A 50 -7.41 2.43 -8.32
CA SER A 50 -7.98 3.45 -7.44
C SER A 50 -9.50 3.42 -7.43
N PHE A 51 -10.08 3.19 -6.25
CA PHE A 51 -11.51 3.28 -6.01
C PHE A 51 -11.85 4.62 -5.37
N HIS A 52 -12.81 5.32 -5.97
CA HIS A 52 -13.29 6.61 -5.49
C HIS A 52 -14.71 6.47 -4.95
N PHE A 53 -14.85 6.69 -3.65
CA PHE A 53 -16.14 6.59 -2.97
C PHE A 53 -16.65 7.98 -2.60
N SER A 54 -17.93 8.23 -2.85
CA SER A 54 -18.61 9.39 -2.26
C SER A 54 -18.70 9.22 -0.74
N GLN A 55 -18.85 10.33 -0.02
CA GLN A 55 -19.03 10.28 1.43
C GLN A 55 -20.29 9.49 1.80
N ALA A 56 -21.41 9.78 1.15
CA ALA A 56 -22.68 9.10 1.38
C ALA A 56 -22.60 7.57 1.12
N TYR A 57 -21.77 7.14 0.17
CA TYR A 57 -21.58 5.71 -0.10
C TYR A 57 -20.84 5.01 1.04
N LEU A 58 -19.72 5.57 1.50
CA LEU A 58 -18.97 4.98 2.62
C LEU A 58 -19.77 5.01 3.92
N GLU A 59 -20.57 6.04 4.16
CA GLU A 59 -21.52 6.10 5.28
C GLU A 59 -22.46 4.90 5.31
N ARG A 60 -22.96 4.45 4.16
CA ARG A 60 -23.81 3.25 4.08
C ARG A 60 -23.02 1.98 4.42
N VAL A 61 -21.81 1.82 3.88
CA VAL A 61 -20.93 0.68 4.20
C VAL A 61 -20.62 0.61 5.69
N LEU A 62 -20.49 1.77 6.35
CA LEU A 62 -20.18 1.86 7.78
C LEU A 62 -21.32 1.42 8.69
N VAL A 63 -22.57 1.56 8.28
CA VAL A 63 -23.73 1.14 9.08
C VAL A 63 -23.66 -0.36 9.40
N ASP A 64 -23.16 -1.15 8.45
CA ASP A 64 -23.06 -2.60 8.58
C ASP A 64 -21.76 -3.06 9.28
N LEU A 65 -20.87 -2.13 9.64
CA LEU A 65 -19.57 -2.43 10.27
C LEU A 65 -19.54 -2.00 11.74
N PRO A 66 -19.67 -2.93 12.70
CA PRO A 66 -19.68 -2.61 14.11
C PRO A 66 -18.33 -2.01 14.57
N GLY A 67 -18.39 -0.95 15.36
CA GLY A 67 -17.23 -0.33 16.02
C GLY A 67 -16.60 0.87 15.30
N VAL A 68 -17.03 1.20 14.07
CA VAL A 68 -16.53 2.38 13.36
C VAL A 68 -17.36 3.62 13.69
N LYS A 69 -16.75 4.59 14.38
CA LYS A 69 -17.46 5.78 14.90
C LYS A 69 -17.17 7.09 14.15
N ARG A 70 -16.21 7.10 13.20
CA ARG A 70 -15.83 8.31 12.46
C ARG A 70 -15.49 8.00 11.01
N LEU A 71 -15.96 8.87 10.11
CA LEU A 71 -15.49 8.95 8.73
C LEU A 71 -14.17 9.69 8.67
N GLY A 72 -13.16 9.03 8.10
CA GLY A 72 -11.83 9.60 7.94
C GLY A 72 -10.74 8.57 8.20
N PHE A 73 -9.79 8.48 7.29
CA PHE A 73 -8.57 7.72 7.52
C PHE A 73 -7.62 8.54 8.40
N ALA A 74 -7.17 7.94 9.51
CA ALA A 74 -6.19 8.55 10.41
C ALA A 74 -4.77 8.44 9.87
N ASP A 75 -4.48 7.36 9.14
CA ASP A 75 -3.17 7.06 8.54
C ASP A 75 -3.17 7.34 7.03
N PRO A 76 -1.99 7.63 6.43
CA PRO A 76 -1.86 7.85 4.99
C PRO A 76 -1.93 6.56 4.17
N ARG A 77 -1.81 5.39 4.82
CA ARG A 77 -1.85 4.08 4.16
C ARG A 77 -2.23 2.95 5.12
N LEU A 78 -2.67 1.82 4.57
CA LEU A 78 -2.51 0.51 5.21
C LEU A 78 -1.24 -0.16 4.67
N PRO A 79 -0.44 -0.84 5.52
CA PRO A 79 0.61 -1.72 5.03
C PRO A 79 -0.02 -2.91 4.27
N PRO A 80 0.78 -3.72 3.57
CA PRO A 80 0.29 -4.99 3.05
C PRO A 80 -0.29 -5.86 4.16
N LEU A 81 -1.57 -6.20 4.03
CA LEU A 81 -2.30 -7.03 4.98
C LEU A 81 -2.70 -8.34 4.29
N PRO A 82 -2.40 -9.51 4.87
CA PRO A 82 -2.81 -10.79 4.30
C PRO A 82 -4.31 -10.89 4.03
N ALA A 83 -5.13 -10.27 4.90
CA ALA A 83 -6.59 -10.22 4.74
C ALA A 83 -7.06 -9.46 3.49
N LEU A 84 -6.24 -8.57 2.93
CA LEU A 84 -6.55 -7.82 1.71
C LEU A 84 -5.99 -8.49 0.44
N ALA A 85 -5.06 -9.44 0.57
CA ALA A 85 -4.38 -10.04 -0.58
C ALA A 85 -5.33 -10.68 -1.62
N PRO A 86 -6.37 -11.44 -1.23
CA PRO A 86 -7.32 -12.00 -2.20
C PRO A 86 -8.06 -10.92 -2.98
N LEU A 87 -8.52 -9.86 -2.30
CA LEU A 87 -9.21 -8.74 -2.94
C LEU A 87 -8.29 -8.03 -3.94
N LEU A 88 -7.00 -7.86 -3.61
CA LEU A 88 -6.03 -7.25 -4.52
C LEU A 88 -5.76 -8.12 -5.76
N ALA A 89 -5.72 -9.44 -5.60
CA ALA A 89 -5.56 -10.36 -6.71
C ALA A 89 -6.79 -10.35 -7.64
N GLU A 90 -7.99 -10.37 -7.08
CA GLU A 90 -9.24 -10.21 -7.83
C GLU A 90 -9.29 -8.88 -8.57
N ALA A 91 -8.82 -7.80 -7.93
CA ALA A 91 -8.77 -6.48 -8.50
C ALA A 91 -7.85 -6.37 -9.72
N GLU A 92 -6.68 -6.99 -9.65
CA GLU A 92 -5.77 -7.03 -10.80
C GLU A 92 -6.32 -7.92 -11.92
N ALA A 93 -7.01 -9.02 -11.60
CA ALA A 93 -7.66 -9.87 -12.59
C ALA A 93 -8.83 -9.16 -13.30
N ALA A 94 -9.72 -8.49 -12.56
CA ALA A 94 -10.83 -7.71 -13.10
C ALA A 94 -10.34 -6.56 -14.00
N ARG A 95 -9.18 -5.98 -13.69
CA ARG A 95 -8.53 -4.96 -14.53
C ARG A 95 -8.13 -5.49 -15.91
N VAL A 96 -7.82 -6.78 -16.04
CA VAL A 96 -7.47 -7.39 -17.33
C VAL A 96 -8.73 -7.65 -18.17
N THR A 97 -9.84 -8.04 -17.54
CA THR A 97 -11.09 -8.36 -18.23
C THR A 97 -11.94 -7.12 -18.55
N GLY A 98 -11.81 -6.04 -17.77
CA GLY A 98 -12.57 -4.81 -17.95
C GLY A 98 -14.04 -4.90 -17.55
N ASP A 99 -14.38 -5.86 -16.68
CA ASP A 99 -15.75 -6.14 -16.25
C ASP A 99 -16.24 -5.11 -15.21
N GLY A 100 -17.15 -4.23 -15.63
CA GLY A 100 -17.68 -3.14 -14.80
C GLY A 100 -18.50 -3.59 -13.60
N ASP A 101 -19.28 -4.66 -13.75
CA ASP A 101 -20.14 -5.19 -12.68
C ASP A 101 -19.27 -5.85 -11.60
N ALA A 102 -18.24 -6.58 -12.02
CA ALA A 102 -17.24 -7.13 -11.11
C ALA A 102 -16.51 -6.02 -10.33
N PHE A 103 -16.21 -4.88 -10.97
CA PHE A 103 -15.59 -3.73 -10.30
C PHE A 103 -16.50 -3.07 -9.26
N GLU A 104 -17.82 -3.04 -9.48
CA GLU A 104 -18.76 -2.53 -8.49
C GLU A 104 -18.76 -3.38 -7.22
N GLU A 105 -18.92 -4.71 -7.37
CA GLU A 105 -18.92 -5.64 -6.24
C GLU A 105 -17.56 -5.61 -5.50
N LEU A 106 -16.47 -5.62 -6.25
CA LEU A 106 -15.14 -5.51 -5.70
C LEU A 106 -14.94 -4.18 -4.95
N GLY A 107 -15.44 -3.07 -5.49
CA GLY A 107 -15.41 -1.77 -4.85
C GLY A 107 -16.09 -1.79 -3.48
N LEU A 108 -17.26 -2.44 -3.37
CA LEU A 108 -17.96 -2.61 -2.10
C LEU A 108 -17.14 -3.44 -1.10
N ARG A 109 -16.62 -4.60 -1.53
CA ARG A 109 -15.80 -5.48 -0.68
C ARG A 109 -14.51 -4.80 -0.23
N MET A 110 -13.86 -4.04 -1.13
CA MET A 110 -12.67 -3.23 -0.84
C MET A 110 -12.97 -2.13 0.18
N ALA A 111 -14.08 -1.41 0.02
CA ALA A 111 -14.49 -0.36 0.96
C ALA A 111 -14.65 -0.92 2.38
N GLY A 112 -15.40 -2.02 2.53
CA GLY A 112 -15.64 -2.63 3.83
C GLY A 112 -14.35 -3.15 4.48
N ALA A 113 -13.52 -3.86 3.72
CA ALA A 113 -12.27 -4.43 4.23
C ALA A 113 -11.26 -3.35 4.66
N VAL A 114 -11.13 -2.27 3.88
CA VAL A 114 -10.21 -1.17 4.19
C VAL A 114 -10.69 -0.37 5.40
N VAL A 115 -11.99 -0.10 5.50
CA VAL A 115 -12.58 0.58 6.66
C VAL A 115 -12.36 -0.23 7.93
N ALA A 116 -12.62 -1.55 7.90
CA ALA A 116 -12.40 -2.44 9.04
C ALA A 116 -10.91 -2.50 9.44
N ALA A 117 -10.00 -2.52 8.47
CA ALA A 117 -8.56 -2.51 8.75
C ALA A 117 -8.06 -1.15 9.29
N ALA A 118 -8.62 -0.04 8.81
CA ALA A 118 -8.23 1.31 9.22
C ALA A 118 -8.65 1.66 10.65
N THR A 119 -9.71 1.05 11.19
CA THR A 119 -10.14 1.30 12.58
C THR A 119 -9.27 0.62 13.63
N GLY A 120 -8.63 -0.50 13.27
CA GLY A 120 -7.67 -1.20 14.13
C GLY A 120 -6.25 -0.62 14.07
N SER A 121 -5.97 0.30 13.15
CA SER A 121 -4.65 0.92 12.98
C SER A 121 -4.39 1.94 14.10
N SER A 122 -3.52 1.56 15.03
CA SER A 122 -3.06 2.40 16.14
C SER A 122 -1.64 2.93 15.85
N ARG A 123 -1.54 4.28 15.79
CA ARG A 123 -0.37 5.16 15.60
C ARG A 123 0.76 4.91 16.63
N ALA A 124 2.08 5.08 16.41
CA ALA A 124 2.92 5.47 15.29
C ALA A 124 4.23 4.64 15.37
N ALA A 125 4.55 3.87 14.34
CA ALA A 125 5.95 3.49 14.14
C ALA A 125 6.73 4.75 13.75
N ARG A 126 7.99 4.87 14.19
CA ARG A 126 8.87 5.99 13.78
C ARG A 126 8.83 6.10 12.26
N THR A 127 8.71 7.31 11.71
CA THR A 127 8.79 7.47 10.26
C THR A 127 10.18 7.02 9.78
N PRO A 128 10.27 6.11 8.80
CA PRO A 128 11.55 5.69 8.25
C PRO A 128 12.31 6.90 7.67
N SER A 129 13.64 6.89 7.76
CA SER A 129 14.45 7.96 7.19
C SER A 129 14.31 8.01 5.66
N ARG A 130 14.54 9.17 5.03
CA ARG A 130 14.57 9.27 3.56
C ARG A 130 15.58 8.29 2.94
N ARG A 131 16.70 8.05 3.62
CA ARG A 131 17.74 7.10 3.18
C ARG A 131 17.22 5.66 3.17
N ASP A 132 16.49 5.25 4.21
CA ASP A 132 15.92 3.91 4.28
C ASP A 132 14.79 3.72 3.27
N GLN A 133 13.95 4.75 3.09
CA GLN A 133 12.93 4.74 2.04
C GLN A 133 13.57 4.57 0.65
N LYS A 134 14.65 5.31 0.36
CA LYS A 134 15.40 5.19 -0.89
C LYS A 134 15.94 3.77 -1.11
N ARG A 135 16.65 3.22 -0.11
CA ARG A 135 17.21 1.86 -0.17
C ARG A 135 16.15 0.81 -0.45
N VAL A 136 15.00 0.91 0.22
CA VAL A 136 13.91 -0.05 0.05
C VAL A 136 13.21 0.14 -1.30
N ALA A 137 13.02 1.37 -1.77
CA ALA A 137 12.47 1.62 -3.11
C ALA A 137 13.38 1.06 -4.22
N GLU A 138 14.70 1.22 -4.09
CA GLU A 138 15.68 0.64 -5.00
C GLU A 138 15.65 -0.89 -4.96
N ALA A 139 15.52 -1.49 -3.78
CA ALA A 139 15.38 -2.95 -3.64
C ALA A 139 14.06 -3.47 -4.25
N VAL A 140 12.93 -2.80 -4.02
CA VAL A 140 11.64 -3.13 -4.67
C VAL A 140 11.79 -3.10 -6.18
N ARG A 141 12.44 -2.07 -6.72
CA ARG A 141 12.71 -1.98 -8.16
C ARG A 141 13.60 -3.13 -8.65
N LEU A 142 14.65 -3.48 -7.91
CA LEU A 142 15.53 -4.59 -8.27
C LEU A 142 14.76 -5.91 -8.31
N ILE A 143 13.89 -6.15 -7.34
CA ILE A 143 13.00 -7.32 -7.29
C ILE A 143 12.09 -7.35 -8.53
N GLU A 144 11.40 -6.25 -8.83
CA GLU A 144 10.49 -6.18 -9.97
C GLU A 144 11.17 -6.33 -11.34
N LEU A 145 12.44 -5.95 -11.45
CA LEU A 145 13.25 -6.08 -12.67
C LEU A 145 13.83 -7.49 -12.87
N ASN A 146 13.88 -8.29 -11.81
CA ASN A 146 14.47 -9.65 -11.81
C ASN A 146 13.46 -10.68 -11.30
N ALA A 147 12.16 -10.46 -11.54
CA ALA A 147 11.08 -11.31 -11.04
C ALA A 147 11.10 -12.73 -11.64
N ASP A 148 11.86 -12.94 -12.71
CA ASP A 148 12.06 -14.21 -13.41
C ASP A 148 13.15 -15.11 -12.79
N ARG A 149 13.90 -14.59 -11.82
CA ARG A 149 14.97 -15.34 -11.14
C ARG A 149 14.94 -15.17 -9.63
N PRO A 150 15.44 -16.16 -8.86
CA PRO A 150 15.54 -16.02 -7.42
C PRO A 150 16.53 -14.92 -7.05
N LEU A 151 16.15 -14.05 -6.11
CA LEU A 151 17.03 -13.10 -5.45
C LEU A 151 17.20 -13.50 -3.98
N SER A 152 18.45 -13.51 -3.50
CA SER A 152 18.78 -13.76 -2.11
C SER A 152 18.68 -12.50 -1.26
N LEU A 153 18.41 -12.68 0.04
CA LEU A 153 18.45 -11.58 1.00
C LEU A 153 19.82 -10.86 1.03
N THR A 154 20.91 -11.61 0.83
CA THR A 154 22.28 -11.08 0.80
C THR A 154 22.48 -10.14 -0.39
N GLU A 155 22.08 -10.54 -1.59
CA GLU A 155 22.18 -9.70 -2.80
C GLU A 155 21.40 -8.38 -2.64
N LEU A 156 20.20 -8.45 -2.06
CA LEU A 156 19.38 -7.26 -1.79
C LEU A 156 20.04 -6.34 -0.75
N ALA A 157 20.62 -6.92 0.30
CA ALA A 157 21.28 -6.17 1.38
C ALA A 157 22.58 -5.49 0.89
N ASP A 158 23.36 -6.19 0.06
CA ASP A 158 24.57 -5.68 -0.58
C ASP A 158 24.25 -4.52 -1.51
N GLY A 159 23.21 -4.66 -2.35
CA GLY A 159 22.72 -3.58 -3.21
C GLY A 159 22.27 -2.33 -2.43
N ALA A 160 21.80 -2.48 -1.19
CA ALA A 160 21.44 -1.38 -0.29
C ALA A 160 22.62 -0.84 0.57
N ALA A 161 23.81 -1.43 0.47
CA ALA A 161 24.96 -1.18 1.33
C ALA A 161 24.60 -1.29 2.82
N THR A 162 24.05 -2.44 3.21
CA THR A 162 23.58 -2.76 4.57
C THR A 162 23.88 -4.21 4.92
N SER A 163 23.97 -4.55 6.21
CA SER A 163 23.99 -5.97 6.60
C SER A 163 22.62 -6.63 6.36
N PRO A 164 22.54 -7.95 6.11
CA PRO A 164 21.27 -8.64 5.86
C PRO A 164 20.22 -8.45 6.98
N TYR A 165 20.66 -8.44 8.23
CA TYR A 165 19.78 -8.19 9.38
C TYR A 165 19.24 -6.75 9.40
N HIS A 166 20.10 -5.76 9.12
CA HIS A 166 19.66 -4.37 9.05
C HIS A 166 18.71 -4.16 7.88
N PHE A 167 19.02 -4.72 6.71
CA PHE A 167 18.18 -4.70 5.51
C PHE A 167 16.78 -5.25 5.79
N LEU A 168 16.68 -6.45 6.37
CA LEU A 168 15.41 -7.10 6.72
C LEU A 168 14.53 -6.18 7.60
N ARG A 169 15.14 -5.53 8.60
CA ARG A 169 14.43 -4.61 9.50
C ARG A 169 13.94 -3.36 8.78
N ILE A 170 14.78 -2.71 7.98
CA ILE A 170 14.35 -1.49 7.27
C ILE A 170 13.33 -1.79 6.18
N PHE A 171 13.46 -2.92 5.48
CA PHE A 171 12.52 -3.35 4.46
C PHE A 171 11.14 -3.60 5.06
N ARG A 172 11.06 -4.38 6.16
CA ARG A 172 9.80 -4.60 6.87
C ARG A 172 9.20 -3.30 7.39
N HIS A 173 10.03 -2.40 7.91
CA HIS A 173 9.55 -1.14 8.45
C HIS A 173 8.98 -0.20 7.38
N VAL A 174 9.59 -0.18 6.18
CA VAL A 174 9.20 0.68 5.07
C VAL A 174 8.10 0.05 4.22
N ALA A 175 8.32 -1.15 3.67
CA ALA A 175 7.37 -1.83 2.80
C ALA A 175 6.16 -2.38 3.57
N GLY A 176 6.35 -2.81 4.82
CA GLY A 176 5.31 -3.41 5.67
C GLY A 176 5.31 -4.95 5.68
N MET A 177 6.18 -5.59 4.89
CA MET A 177 6.38 -7.04 4.82
C MET A 177 7.88 -7.38 4.72
N THR A 178 8.30 -8.62 4.89
CA THR A 178 9.71 -8.99 4.71
C THR A 178 10.09 -9.13 3.22
N PRO A 179 11.39 -9.07 2.84
CA PRO A 179 11.81 -9.22 1.44
C PRO A 179 11.32 -10.52 0.78
N TYR A 180 11.33 -11.65 1.50
CA TYR A 180 10.84 -12.93 0.97
C TYR A 180 9.31 -13.04 0.90
N GLN A 181 8.57 -12.20 1.64
CA GLN A 181 7.11 -12.10 1.44
C GLN A 181 6.76 -11.24 0.22
N PHE A 182 7.71 -10.43 -0.24
CA PHE A 182 7.55 -9.51 -1.35
C PHE A 182 7.86 -10.15 -2.70
N LEU A 183 8.85 -11.04 -2.74
CA LEU A 183 9.16 -11.92 -3.87
C LEU A 183 8.03 -12.92 -4.11
#